data_AF-A0A2S5TET3-F1
#
_entry.id   AF-A0A2S5TET3-F1
#
_cell.length_a   1.000
_cell.length_b   1.000
_cell.length_c   1.000
_cell.angle_alpha   90.00
_cell.angle_beta   90.00
_cell.angle_gamma   90.00
#
_symmetry.space_group_name_H-M   'P 1'
#
loop_
_entity.id
_entity.type
_entity.pdbx_description
1 polymer ?
#
loop_
_entity_poly.entity_id
_entity_poly.type
_entity_poly.pdbx_seq_one_letter_code
_entity_poly.pdbx_strand_id
1 'polypeptide(L)' 'MKNALTTALVLAVLLAGCSKPEEPVADRKPEGREETRGIRNTEAIGYSGGAIADKVDGALDASDARKSQLDEQINAQ' A
#
# COMPACT_ATOMS: atom_id res chain seq x y z
N MET A 1 34.41 -13.81 37.02
CA MET A 1 33.07 -13.19 37.12
C MET A 1 32.92 -11.92 36.26
N LYS A 2 33.92 -11.02 36.17
CA LYS A 2 33.86 -9.82 35.32
C LYS A 2 33.62 -10.09 33.82
N ASN A 3 34.26 -11.15 33.28
CA ASN A 3 34.16 -11.49 31.85
C ASN A 3 32.79 -12.07 31.46
N ALA A 4 32.05 -12.65 32.41
CA ALA A 4 30.71 -13.18 32.13
C ALA A 4 29.67 -12.06 32.03
N LEU A 5 29.88 -10.98 32.79
CA LEU A 5 29.01 -9.81 32.81
C LEU A 5 29.08 -9.04 31.48
N THR A 6 30.28 -8.90 30.91
CA THR A 6 30.48 -8.21 29.62
C THR A 6 29.89 -9.00 28.45
N THR A 7 30.01 -10.33 28.43
CA THR A 7 29.43 -11.15 27.36
C THR A 7 27.89 -11.11 27.38
N ALA A 8 27.29 -11.11 28.57
CA ALA A 8 25.84 -10.97 28.72
C ALA A 8 25.32 -9.62 28.22
N LEU A 9 26.07 -8.54 28.45
CA LEU A 9 25.73 -7.20 28.00
C LEU A 9 25.76 -7.08 26.47
N VAL A 10 26.78 -7.66 25.82
CA VAL A 10 26.90 -7.65 24.35
C VAL A 10 25.77 -8.44 23.70
N LEU A 11 25.38 -9.58 24.29
CA LEU A 11 24.26 -10.37 23.79
C LEU A 11 22.93 -9.61 23.87
N ALA A 12 22.70 -8.88 24.98
CA ALA A 12 21.49 -8.09 25.17
C ALA A 12 21.36 -6.94 24.14
N VAL A 13 22.47 -6.31 23.75
CA VAL A 13 22.47 -5.24 22.73
C VAL A 13 22.15 -5.79 21.34
N LEU A 14 22.62 -7.01 21.01
CA LEU A 14 22.30 -7.66 19.74
C LEU A 14 20.82 -8.06 19.64
N LEU A 15 20.20 -8.46 20.75
CA LEU A 15 18.78 -8.82 20.81
C LEU A 15 17.84 -7.60 20.71
N ALA A 16 18.29 -6.41 21.16
CA ALA A 16 17.50 -5.18 21.12
C ALA A 16 17.40 -4.54 19.71
N GLY A 17 18.24 -4.96 18.75
CA GLY A 17 18.27 -4.40 17.39
C GLY A 17 17.18 -4.93 16.44
N CYS A 18 16.49 -6.02 16.79
CA CYS A 18 15.53 -6.68 15.90
C CYS A 18 14.06 -6.26 16.10
N SER A 19 13.73 -5.54 17.17
CA SER A 19 12.35 -5.07 17.36
C SER A 19 12.18 -3.69 16.74
N LYS A 20 12.08 -3.63 15.41
CA LYS A 20 11.45 -2.47 14.76
C LYS A 20 9.98 -2.51 15.19
N PRO A 21 9.47 -1.51 15.94
CA PRO A 21 8.07 -1.47 16.29
C PRO A 21 7.27 -1.45 14.98
N GLU A 22 6.40 -2.44 14.81
CA GLU A 22 5.46 -2.44 13.69
C GLU A 22 4.50 -1.28 13.94
N GLU A 23 4.63 -0.22 13.14
CA GLU A 23 3.70 0.90 13.22
C GLU A 23 2.30 0.35 12.90
N PRO A 24 1.30 0.60 13.76
CA PRO A 24 -0.04 0.10 13.52
C PRO A 24 -0.53 0.61 12.17
N VAL A 25 -0.94 -0.32 11.31
CA VAL A 25 -1.53 -0.02 10.00
C VAL A 25 -2.75 0.85 10.27
N ALA A 26 -2.67 2.13 9.91
CA ALA A 26 -3.77 3.06 10.12
C ALA A 26 -5.03 2.51 9.44
N ASP A 27 -6.14 2.54 10.17
CA ASP A 27 -7.46 2.13 9.69
C ASP A 27 -7.92 3.16 8.64
N ARG A 28 -7.45 3.01 7.40
CA ARG A 28 -7.78 3.91 6.30
C ARG A 28 -9.19 3.56 5.83
N LYS A 29 -10.06 4.57 5.73
CA LYS A 29 -11.35 4.42 5.05
C LYS A 29 -11.08 3.86 3.64
N PRO A 30 -11.95 2.97 3.12
CA PRO A 30 -11.77 2.44 1.78
C PRO A 30 -11.83 3.56 0.74
N GLU A 31 -10.70 3.84 0.11
CA GLU A 31 -10.50 4.84 -0.95
C GLU A 31 -10.45 4.16 -2.33
N GLY A 32 -10.80 4.91 -3.38
CA GLY A 32 -10.76 4.45 -4.78
C GLY A 32 -11.95 3.59 -5.21
N ARG A 33 -11.91 3.14 -6.47
CA ARG A 33 -12.92 2.26 -7.06
C ARG A 33 -12.86 0.86 -6.44
N GLU A 34 -13.98 0.13 -6.44
CA GLU A 34 -14.05 -1.16 -5.75
C GLU A 34 -13.04 -2.18 -6.30
N GLU A 35 -12.83 -2.17 -7.62
CA GLU A 35 -11.92 -3.05 -8.32
C GLU A 35 -10.44 -2.72 -8.10
N THR A 36 -10.08 -1.50 -7.71
CA THR A 36 -8.68 -1.10 -7.43
C THR A 36 -8.33 -1.11 -5.95
N ARG A 37 -9.30 -1.29 -5.05
CA ARG A 37 -9.07 -1.40 -3.59
C ARG A 37 -8.02 -2.46 -3.23
N GLY A 38 -8.03 -3.61 -3.92
CA GLY A 38 -7.05 -4.67 -3.67
C GLY A 38 -5.61 -4.26 -3.92
N ILE A 39 -5.37 -3.35 -4.88
CA ILE A 39 -4.05 -2.82 -5.19
C ILE A 39 -3.56 -1.92 -4.06
N ARG A 40 -4.45 -1.09 -3.49
CA ARG A 40 -4.13 -0.21 -2.36
C ARG A 40 -3.66 -0.97 -1.12
N ASN A 41 -4.19 -2.18 -0.91
CA ASN A 41 -3.78 -3.03 0.21
C ASN A 41 -2.30 -3.47 0.14
N THR A 42 -1.67 -3.41 -1.04
CA THR A 42 -0.24 -3.74 -1.18
C THR A 42 0.69 -2.71 -0.54
N GLU A 43 0.17 -1.52 -0.19
CA GLU A 43 0.89 -0.51 0.61
C GLU A 43 1.31 -1.07 1.97
N ALA A 44 0.48 -1.93 2.57
CA ALA A 44 0.74 -2.53 3.87
C ALA A 44 1.94 -3.50 3.86
N ILE A 45 2.36 -3.98 2.69
CA ILE A 45 3.51 -4.88 2.52
C ILE A 45 4.70 -4.19 1.83
N GLY A 46 4.69 -2.86 1.75
CA GLY A 46 5.82 -2.05 1.27
C GLY A 46 5.91 -1.83 -0.24
N TYR A 47 4.86 -2.20 -1.00
CA TYR A 47 4.73 -1.81 -2.41
C TYR A 47 3.95 -0.50 -2.52
N SER A 48 4.20 0.30 -3.56
CA SER A 48 3.47 1.57 -3.79
C SER A 48 2.03 1.36 -4.27
N GLY A 49 1.24 0.60 -3.52
CA GLY A 49 -0.12 0.19 -3.86
C GLY A 49 -1.09 1.37 -4.07
N GLY A 50 -0.98 2.42 -3.26
CA GLY A 50 -1.80 3.63 -3.42
C GLY A 50 -1.56 4.32 -4.76
N ALA A 51 -0.28 4.58 -5.08
CA ALA A 51 0.09 5.26 -6.33
C ALA A 51 -0.23 4.43 -7.59
N ILE A 52 -0.14 3.09 -7.49
CA ILE A 52 -0.55 2.20 -8.59
C ILE A 52 -2.07 2.25 -8.75
N ALA A 53 -2.82 2.16 -7.66
CA ALA A 53 -4.27 2.22 -7.70
C ALA A 53 -4.76 3.55 -8.28
N ASP A 54 -4.18 4.69 -7.90
CA ASP A 54 -4.54 6.01 -8.44
C ASP A 54 -4.36 6.08 -9.96
N LYS A 55 -3.27 5.50 -10.49
CA LYS A 55 -3.03 5.45 -11.94
C LYS A 55 -4.03 4.55 -12.65
N VAL A 56 -4.37 3.41 -12.05
CA VAL A 56 -5.36 2.48 -12.62
C VAL A 56 -6.74 3.12 -12.61
N ASP A 57 -7.16 3.74 -11.50
CA ASP A 57 -8.42 4.48 -11.39
C ASP A 57 -8.50 5.55 -12.49
N GLY A 58 -7.47 6.38 -12.66
CA GLY A 58 -7.46 7.41 -13.69
C GLY A 58 -7.53 6.85 -15.13
N ALA A 59 -6.91 5.70 -15.39
CA ALA A 59 -7.00 5.04 -16.70
C ALA A 59 -8.41 4.49 -16.97
N LEU A 60 -9.07 3.95 -15.94
CA LEU A 60 -10.43 3.44 -16.05
C LEU A 60 -11.44 4.58 -16.24
N ASP A 61 -11.31 5.66 -15.49
CA ASP A 61 -12.14 6.86 -15.65
C ASP A 61 -12.03 7.44 -17.07
N ALA A 62 -10.81 7.51 -17.62
CA ALA A 62 -10.58 7.94 -19.00
C ALA A 62 -11.21 6.98 -20.02
N SER A 63 -11.19 5.68 -19.75
CA SER A 63 -11.84 4.67 -20.60
C SER A 63 -13.36 4.81 -20.59
N ASP A 64 -13.95 4.98 -19.40
CA ASP A 64 -15.40 5.15 -19.23
C ASP A 64 -15.88 6.44 -19.92
N ALA A 65 -15.13 7.54 -19.78
CA ALA A 65 -15.41 8.78 -20.49
C ALA A 65 -15.39 8.61 -22.02
N ARG A 66 -14.37 7.92 -22.56
CA ARG A 66 -14.28 7.65 -24.00
C ARG A 66 -15.43 6.77 -24.49
N LYS A 67 -15.83 5.78 -23.69
CA LYS A 67 -16.96 4.91 -24.02
C LYS A 67 -18.26 5.71 -24.07
N SER A 68 -18.52 6.57 -23.08
CA SER A 68 -19.69 7.46 -23.07
C SER A 68 -19.77 8.31 -24.34
N GLN A 69 -18.66 8.95 -24.72
CA GLN A 69 -18.59 9.76 -25.94
C GLN A 69 -18.88 8.95 -27.22
N LEU A 70 -18.44 7.70 -27.27
CA LEU A 70 -18.70 6.82 -28.40
C LEU A 70 -20.17 6.37 -28.43
N ASP A 71 -20.73 6.02 -27.29
CA ASP A 71 -22.13 5.61 -27.15
C ASP A 71 -23.07 6.79 -27.54
N GLU A 72 -22.72 8.03 -27.16
CA GLU A 72 -23.43 9.25 -27.60
C GLU A 72 -23.40 9.43 -29.13
N GLN A 73 -22.25 9.23 -29.77
CA GLN A 73 -22.11 9.32 -31.23
C GLN A 73 -22.88 8.23 -31.97
N ILE A 74 -22.96 7.02 -31.40
CA ILE A 74 -23.74 5.92 -31.96
C ILE A 74 -25.23 6.20 -31.83
N ASN A 75 -25.69 6.69 -30.67
CA ASN A 75 -27.10 6.98 -30.43
C ASN A 75 -27.61 8.21 -31.20
N ALA A 76 -26.72 9.11 -31.63
CA ALA A 76 -27.05 10.28 -32.44
C ALA A 76 -27.16 10.00 -33.95
N GLN A 77 -26.87 8.76 -34.38
CA GLN A 77 -27.06 8.29 -35.76
C GLN A 77 -28.43 7.62 -35.95
#